data_AF-A0A453AUQ6-F1
#
_entry.id   AF-A0A453AUQ6-F1
#
_cell.length_a   1.000
_cell.length_b   1.000
_cell.length_c   1.000
_cell.angle_alpha   90.00
_cell.angle_beta   90.00
_cell.angle_gamma   90.00
#
_symmetry.space_group_name_H-M   'P 1'
#
loop_
_entity.id
_entity.type
_entity.pdbx_description
1 polymer ?
#
loop_
_entity_poly.entity_id
_entity_poly.type
_entity_poly.pdbx_seq_one_letter_code
_entity_poly.pdbx_strand_id
1 'polypeptide(L)'
;AKTFYNEYAFKISFGKPESKDDSSTASEGLSMGGASTSKHDWFEMDVSNKRQKNRLLRYECKAHLIVGIKGDKWAVSHFVAEHTHPLMPQPELVRYYRSHRKIPEEDKDLIMTMHDVNFSTSSCMGMLGRVRGGDRRILPYVKRDVSNFRSKLRQNLNLRDMDFTVQYFERR
;
A
#
# COMPACT_ATOMS: atom_id res chain seq x y z
N ALA A 1 -16.55 -0.10 10.62
CA ALA A 1 -15.67 -0.01 11.81
C ALA A 1 -14.26 0.50 11.49
N LYS A 2 -13.46 -0.17 10.63
CA LYS A 2 -12.06 0.22 10.32
C LYS A 2 -11.91 1.63 9.73
N THR A 3 -12.83 2.06 8.86
CA THR A 3 -12.85 3.40 8.26
C THR A 3 -13.04 4.49 9.32
N PHE A 4 -14.09 4.37 10.13
CA PHE A 4 -14.40 5.29 11.22
C PHE A 4 -13.23 5.45 12.22
N TYR A 5 -12.61 4.34 12.64
CA TYR A 5 -11.46 4.41 13.53
C TYR A 5 -10.24 5.05 12.87
N ASN A 6 -9.98 4.76 11.60
CA ASN A 6 -8.86 5.39 10.88
C ASN A 6 -9.09 6.89 10.69
N GLU A 7 -10.32 7.35 10.47
CA GLU A 7 -10.66 8.77 10.43
C GLU A 7 -10.45 9.45 11.78
N TYR A 8 -10.89 8.83 12.87
CA TYR A 8 -10.60 9.28 14.22
C TYR A 8 -9.07 9.38 14.45
N ALA A 9 -8.35 8.29 14.17
CA ALA A 9 -6.90 8.21 14.35
C ALA A 9 -6.15 9.23 13.46
N PHE A 10 -6.66 9.52 12.26
CA PHE A 10 -6.14 10.55 11.38
C PHE A 10 -6.28 11.94 12.01
N LYS A 11 -7.47 12.27 12.56
CA LYS A 11 -7.73 13.57 13.21
C LYS A 11 -6.82 13.82 14.42
N ILE A 12 -6.47 12.77 15.16
CA ILE A 12 -5.57 12.86 16.32
C ILE A 12 -4.10 12.55 15.95
N SER A 13 -3.77 12.44 14.67
CA SER A 13 -2.41 12.22 14.17
C SER A 13 -1.70 10.98 14.72
N PHE A 14 -2.41 9.86 14.82
CA PHE A 14 -1.86 8.55 15.20
C PHE A 14 -2.21 7.47 14.18
N GLY A 15 -1.35 6.45 14.05
CA GLY A 15 -1.58 5.31 13.16
C GLY A 15 -1.49 3.98 13.92
N LYS A 16 -2.48 3.11 13.75
CA LYS A 16 -2.42 1.73 14.28
C LYS A 16 -1.56 0.86 13.34
N PRO A 17 -0.64 0.03 13.86
CA PRO A 17 -0.05 -1.05 13.07
C PRO A 17 -1.15 -2.02 12.64
N GLU A 18 -1.14 -2.49 11.39
CA GLU A 18 -2.03 -3.59 11.01
C GLU A 18 -1.60 -4.86 11.76
N SER A 19 -2.48 -5.39 12.61
CA SER A 19 -2.41 -6.78 13.03
C SER A 19 -2.74 -7.65 11.83
N LYS A 20 -2.00 -8.74 11.64
CA LYS A 20 -2.46 -9.82 10.77
C LYS A 20 -3.53 -10.54 11.59
N ASP A 21 -4.77 -10.44 11.16
CA ASP A 21 -5.84 -11.26 11.72
C ASP A 21 -5.76 -12.59 10.95
N ASP A 22 -5.30 -13.65 11.61
CA ASP A 22 -5.13 -14.99 11.01
C ASP A 22 -6.52 -15.57 10.68
N SER A 23 -6.97 -15.36 9.44
CA SER A 23 -7.99 -16.21 8.83
C SER A 23 -7.27 -17.29 8.03
N SER A 24 -7.06 -18.43 8.68
CA SER A 24 -6.49 -19.63 8.08
C SER A 24 -7.52 -20.31 7.17
N THR A 25 -7.37 -20.13 5.87
CA THR A 25 -7.65 -21.21 4.91
C THR A 25 -6.31 -21.63 4.32
N ALA A 26 -5.65 -22.54 5.03
CA ALA A 26 -4.45 -23.22 4.54
C ALA A 26 -4.88 -24.19 3.44
N SER A 27 -4.51 -23.91 2.20
CA SER A 27 -4.39 -24.93 1.17
C SER A 27 -2.91 -25.29 1.06
N GLU A 28 -2.60 -26.52 1.45
CA GLU A 28 -1.30 -27.14 1.35
C GLU A 28 -0.84 -27.20 -0.11
N GLY A 29 0.41 -26.79 -0.35
CA GLY A 29 1.08 -26.93 -1.64
C GLY A 29 2.48 -27.48 -1.41
N LEU A 30 2.59 -28.80 -1.47
CA LEU A 30 3.86 -29.54 -1.55
C LEU A 30 4.60 -29.13 -2.83
N SER A 31 5.86 -28.69 -2.73
CA SER A 31 6.72 -28.56 -3.91
C SER A 31 7.85 -29.57 -3.82
N MET A 32 7.68 -30.66 -4.57
CA MET A 32 8.71 -31.64 -4.90
C MET A 32 9.83 -30.98 -5.72
N GLY A 33 11.07 -31.31 -5.37
CA GLY A 33 12.26 -30.89 -6.10
C GLY A 33 12.39 -31.59 -7.46
N GLY A 34 12.89 -30.85 -8.45
CA GLY A 34 13.33 -31.38 -9.73
C GLY A 34 14.60 -30.66 -10.16
N ALA A 35 15.71 -31.41 -10.20
CA ALA A 35 16.98 -30.95 -10.70
C ALA A 35 17.03 -31.08 -12.23
N SER A 36 17.49 -30.05 -12.92
CA SER A 36 18.04 -30.20 -14.28
C SER A 36 19.20 -29.23 -14.48
N THR A 37 20.35 -29.81 -14.77
CA THR A 37 21.66 -29.18 -14.94
C THR A 37 21.81 -28.50 -16.30
N SER A 38 22.27 -27.25 -16.31
CA SER A 38 23.13 -26.74 -17.38
C SER A 38 23.97 -25.59 -16.83
N LYS A 39 25.28 -25.86 -16.66
CA LYS A 39 26.31 -24.90 -16.27
C LYS A 39 26.39 -23.77 -17.29
N HIS A 40 25.99 -22.57 -16.90
CA HIS A 40 26.52 -21.34 -17.46
C HIS A 40 26.99 -20.47 -16.29
N ASP A 41 28.27 -20.14 -16.35
CA ASP A 41 29.00 -19.31 -15.40
C ASP A 41 28.49 -17.87 -15.49
N TRP A 42 27.59 -17.51 -14.58
CA TRP A 42 27.15 -16.14 -14.36
C TRP A 42 27.54 -15.78 -12.94
N PHE A 43 28.39 -14.74 -12.83
CA PHE A 43 28.78 -14.05 -11.60
C PHE A 43 27.84 -14.34 -10.44
N GLU A 44 28.40 -14.92 -9.36
CA GLU A 44 27.76 -15.02 -8.06
C GLU A 44 27.37 -13.61 -7.60
N MET A 45 26.16 -13.17 -7.96
CA MET A 45 25.59 -11.96 -7.41
C MET A 45 25.28 -12.30 -5.96
N ASP A 46 26.10 -11.77 -5.07
CA ASP A 46 25.81 -11.75 -3.65
C ASP A 46 24.45 -11.05 -3.42
N VAL A 47 23.37 -11.84 -3.34
CA VAL A 47 22.04 -11.38 -2.93
C VAL A 47 21.98 -11.25 -1.39
N SER A 48 23.10 -10.94 -0.73
CA SER A 48 23.13 -10.55 0.68
C SER A 48 22.94 -9.06 0.90
N ASN A 49 22.40 -8.32 -0.08
CA ASN A 49 21.95 -6.95 0.16
C ASN A 49 20.69 -6.98 1.04
N LYS A 50 20.89 -7.28 2.33
CA LYS A 50 19.86 -7.29 3.36
C LYS A 50 19.32 -5.88 3.43
N ARG A 51 18.21 -5.66 2.74
CA ARG A 51 17.46 -4.40 2.71
C ARG A 51 17.45 -3.81 4.12
N GLN A 52 18.13 -2.69 4.33
CA GLN A 52 18.12 -1.97 5.59
C GLN A 52 16.66 -1.59 5.89
N LYS A 53 16.04 -2.32 6.82
CA LYS A 53 14.67 -2.05 7.26
C LYS A 53 14.75 -0.92 8.27
N ASN A 54 13.96 0.13 8.08
CA ASN A 54 13.77 1.12 9.14
C ASN A 54 13.33 0.41 10.41
N ARG A 55 14.15 0.51 11.47
CA ARG A 55 13.81 -0.01 12.79
C ARG A 55 12.73 0.91 13.37
N LEU A 56 11.48 0.43 13.35
CA LEU A 56 10.38 1.12 14.00
C LEU A 56 10.56 0.99 15.51
N LEU A 57 10.68 2.11 16.21
CA LEU A 57 10.53 2.14 17.67
C LEU A 57 9.08 1.76 17.98
N ARG A 58 8.90 0.63 18.64
CA ARG A 58 7.60 0.18 19.11
C ARG A 58 7.42 0.71 20.52
N TYR A 59 6.43 1.57 20.70
CA TYR A 59 5.93 1.93 22.01
C TYR A 59 4.91 0.88 22.44
N GLU A 60 4.92 0.47 23.71
CA GLU A 60 3.85 -0.34 24.31
C GLU A 60 2.62 0.54 24.55
N CYS A 61 2.03 1.02 23.45
CA CYS A 61 0.85 1.85 23.47
C CYS A 61 -0.38 1.00 23.75
N LYS A 62 -1.11 1.33 24.82
CA LYS A 62 -2.34 0.65 25.22
C LYS A 62 -3.60 1.29 24.62
N ALA A 63 -3.47 2.37 23.85
CA ALA A 63 -4.60 3.02 23.19
C ALA A 63 -5.24 2.09 22.15
N HIS A 64 -6.53 1.82 22.29
CA HIS A 64 -7.27 0.95 21.37
C HIS A 64 -8.78 1.23 21.40
N LEU A 65 -9.44 0.87 20.30
CA LEU A 65 -10.89 0.85 20.17
C LEU A 65 -11.33 -0.57 19.80
N ILE A 66 -12.24 -1.13 20.57
CA ILE A 66 -12.91 -2.39 20.27
C ILE A 66 -14.35 -2.06 19.88
N VAL A 67 -14.74 -2.48 18.68
CA VAL A 67 -16.09 -2.33 18.17
C VAL A 67 -16.66 -3.72 17.94
N GLY A 68 -17.82 -3.98 18.53
CA GLY A 68 -18.57 -5.22 18.33
C GLY A 68 -19.95 -4.93 17.75
N ILE A 69 -20.61 -5.97 17.27
CA ILE A 69 -22.01 -5.90 16.89
C ILE A 69 -22.85 -6.26 18.12
N LYS A 70 -23.78 -5.39 18.52
CA LYS A 70 -24.80 -5.67 19.55
C LYS A 70 -26.17 -5.60 18.88
N GLY A 71 -26.81 -6.76 18.71
CA GLY A 71 -28.00 -6.88 17.86
C GLY A 71 -27.64 -6.60 16.40
N ASP A 72 -28.33 -5.64 15.76
CA ASP A 72 -28.07 -5.22 14.37
C ASP A 72 -27.26 -3.92 14.25
N LYS A 73 -26.68 -3.43 15.36
CA LYS A 73 -25.96 -2.15 15.40
C LYS A 73 -24.51 -2.34 15.82
N TRP A 74 -23.61 -1.59 15.19
CA TRP A 74 -22.22 -1.48 15.63
C TRP A 74 -22.15 -0.65 16.91
N ALA A 75 -21.58 -1.22 17.97
CA ALA A 75 -21.39 -0.57 19.26
C ALA A 75 -19.92 -0.64 19.68
N VAL A 76 -19.43 0.45 20.26
CA VAL A 76 -18.10 0.49 20.89
C VAL A 76 -18.19 -0.27 22.22
N SER A 77 -17.39 -1.32 22.40
CA SER A 77 -17.34 -2.07 23.65
C SER A 77 -16.28 -1.53 24.61
N HIS A 78 -15.11 -1.20 24.09
CA HIS A 78 -14.00 -0.65 24.87
C HIS A 78 -13.29 0.45 24.10
N PHE A 79 -12.97 1.54 24.79
CA PHE A 79 -12.22 2.66 24.23
C PHE A 79 -11.21 3.18 25.24
N VAL A 80 -9.93 3.11 24.87
CA VAL A 80 -8.81 3.67 25.63
C VAL A 80 -8.17 4.75 24.77
N ALA A 81 -8.35 6.01 25.16
CA ALA A 81 -7.84 7.17 24.45
C ALA A 81 -6.41 7.57 24.86
N GLU A 82 -5.94 7.12 26.03
CA GLU A 82 -4.67 7.54 26.59
C GLU A 82 -3.49 6.88 25.85
N HIS A 83 -2.54 7.70 25.43
CA HIS A 83 -1.32 7.26 24.74
C HIS A 83 -0.11 7.37 25.65
N THR A 84 0.77 6.37 25.59
CA THR A 84 2.03 6.33 26.36
C THR A 84 3.19 7.07 25.67
N HIS A 85 2.91 7.77 24.57
CA HIS A 85 3.89 8.48 23.76
C HIS A 85 3.23 9.73 23.13
N PRO A 86 4.02 10.76 22.74
CA PRO A 86 3.46 11.91 22.04
C PRO A 86 2.83 11.49 20.71
N LEU A 87 1.72 12.14 20.38
CA LEU A 87 1.09 12.05 19.06
C LEU A 87 1.96 12.76 18.01
N MET A 88 1.83 12.38 16.74
CA MET A 88 2.65 12.99 15.68
C MET A 88 2.30 14.47 15.53
N PRO A 89 3.22 15.40 15.81
CA PRO A 89 2.90 16.83 15.81
C PRO A 89 2.84 17.41 14.39
N GLN A 90 3.39 16.71 13.39
CA GLN A 90 3.46 17.17 12.01
C GLN A 90 2.44 16.42 11.13
N PRO A 91 1.37 17.11 10.68
CA PRO A 91 0.36 16.52 9.79
C PRO A 91 0.95 15.99 8.48
N GLU A 92 1.99 16.64 7.94
CA GLU A 92 2.68 16.21 6.71
C GLU A 92 3.39 14.85 6.83
N LEU A 93 3.63 14.38 8.07
CA LEU A 93 4.20 13.06 8.32
C LEU A 93 3.13 11.98 8.45
N VAL A 94 1.86 12.35 8.66
CA VAL A 94 0.75 11.41 8.83
C VAL A 94 0.54 10.55 7.57
N ARG A 95 0.83 11.09 6.38
CA ARG A 95 0.86 10.33 5.11
C ARG A 95 1.86 9.16 5.12
N TYR A 96 2.78 9.09 6.08
CA TYR A 96 3.67 7.94 6.20
C TYR A 96 3.03 6.76 6.97
N TYR A 97 1.90 6.95 7.65
CA TYR A 97 1.18 5.84 8.28
C TYR A 97 0.42 5.01 7.25
N ARG A 98 0.65 3.70 7.22
CA ARG A 98 -0.02 2.78 6.28
C ARG A 98 -1.55 2.83 6.38
N SER A 99 -2.09 3.01 7.59
CA SER A 99 -3.53 3.13 7.84
C SER A 99 -4.18 4.31 7.11
N HIS A 100 -3.39 5.36 6.88
CA HIS A 100 -3.82 6.64 6.31
C HIS A 100 -3.43 6.80 4.85
N ARG A 101 -2.53 5.96 4.34
CA ARG A 101 -2.13 5.93 2.93
C ARG A 101 -3.22 5.34 2.06
N LYS A 102 -4.03 6.20 1.48
CA LYS A 102 -4.98 5.84 0.41
C LYS A 102 -4.86 6.85 -0.72
N ILE A 103 -4.81 6.34 -1.95
CA ILE A 103 -4.94 7.18 -3.14
C ILE A 103 -6.45 7.36 -3.37
N PRO A 104 -6.98 8.59 -3.34
CA PRO A 104 -8.39 8.84 -3.63
C PRO A 104 -8.67 8.51 -5.10
N GLU A 105 -9.91 8.15 -5.44
CA GLU A 105 -10.26 7.64 -6.78
C GLU A 105 -9.94 8.65 -7.87
N GLU A 106 -10.30 9.90 -7.64
CA GLU A 106 -9.95 11.07 -8.45
C GLU A 106 -8.45 11.17 -8.80
N ASP A 107 -7.57 10.86 -7.85
CA ASP A 107 -6.12 10.84 -8.12
C ASP A 107 -5.70 9.58 -8.87
N LYS A 108 -6.39 8.45 -8.70
CA LYS A 108 -6.13 7.24 -9.49
C LYS A 108 -6.46 7.45 -10.96
N ASP A 109 -7.58 8.08 -11.26
CA ASP A 109 -7.99 8.41 -12.63
C ASP A 109 -6.94 9.28 -13.29
N LEU A 110 -6.48 10.34 -12.60
CA LEU A 110 -5.41 11.18 -13.10
C LEU A 110 -4.11 10.40 -13.30
N ILE A 111 -3.77 9.48 -12.38
CA ILE A 111 -2.60 8.60 -12.54
C ILE A 111 -2.75 7.67 -13.75
N MET A 112 -3.95 7.17 -14.06
CA MET A 112 -4.19 6.36 -15.26
C MET A 112 -3.95 7.19 -16.53
N THR A 113 -4.54 8.39 -16.64
CA THR A 113 -4.31 9.28 -17.79
C THR A 113 -2.84 9.60 -17.98
N MET A 114 -2.12 9.90 -16.88
CA MET A 114 -0.67 10.13 -16.93
C MET A 114 0.14 8.87 -17.28
N HIS A 115 -0.34 7.70 -16.90
CA HIS A 115 0.28 6.42 -17.21
C HIS A 115 0.24 6.16 -18.72
N ASP A 116 -0.87 6.48 -19.38
CA ASP A 116 -1.07 6.25 -20.82
C ASP A 116 -0.18 7.16 -21.67
N VAL A 117 0.06 8.39 -21.22
CA VAL A 117 1.04 9.32 -21.85
C VAL A 117 2.48 9.04 -21.37
N ASN A 118 2.69 7.95 -20.65
CA ASN A 118 3.99 7.45 -20.23
C ASN A 118 4.81 8.42 -19.35
N PHE A 119 4.14 9.22 -18.51
CA PHE A 119 4.82 10.13 -17.58
C PHE A 119 5.67 9.35 -16.58
N SER A 120 6.82 9.90 -16.14
CA SER A 120 7.59 9.30 -15.05
C SER A 120 6.82 9.36 -13.72
N THR A 121 7.04 8.43 -12.79
CA THR A 121 6.40 8.46 -11.46
C THR A 121 6.73 9.74 -10.69
N SER A 122 7.92 10.31 -10.89
CA SER A 122 8.32 11.60 -10.31
C SER A 122 7.50 12.76 -10.88
N SER A 123 7.26 12.76 -12.20
CA SER A 123 6.43 13.75 -12.88
C SER A 123 4.98 13.64 -12.43
N CYS A 124 4.44 12.42 -12.31
CA CYS A 124 3.10 12.19 -11.77
C CYS A 124 2.93 12.77 -10.37
N MET A 125 3.86 12.48 -9.45
CA MET A 125 3.85 13.07 -8.11
C MET A 125 3.92 14.60 -8.15
N GLY A 126 4.68 15.17 -9.09
CA GLY A 126 4.72 16.60 -9.35
C GLY A 126 3.36 17.17 -9.70
N MET A 127 2.69 16.59 -10.69
CA MET A 127 1.39 17.05 -11.14
C MET A 127 0.32 16.87 -10.07
N LEU A 128 0.28 15.73 -9.39
CA LEU A 128 -0.65 15.49 -8.28
C LEU A 128 -0.50 16.53 -7.17
N GLY A 129 0.74 16.86 -6.80
CA GLY A 129 1.00 17.93 -5.83
C GLY A 129 0.52 19.30 -6.33
N ARG A 130 0.78 19.64 -7.60
CA ARG A 130 0.33 20.90 -8.19
C ARG A 130 -1.20 21.03 -8.20
N VAL A 131 -1.91 19.98 -8.61
CA VAL A 131 -3.37 19.97 -8.69
C VAL A 131 -4.04 20.10 -7.31
N ARG A 132 -3.45 19.51 -6.26
CA ARG A 132 -4.06 19.44 -4.92
C ARG A 132 -3.74 20.60 -3.99
N GLY A 133 -2.71 21.40 -4.27
CA GLY A 133 -2.32 22.50 -3.39
C GLY A 133 -0.88 22.98 -3.56
N GLY A 134 -0.26 22.76 -4.71
CA GLY A 134 1.11 23.21 -5.01
C GLY A 134 2.23 22.38 -4.38
N ASP A 135 2.00 21.72 -3.24
CA ASP A 135 3.00 20.87 -2.58
C ASP A 135 2.58 19.38 -2.54
N ARG A 136 3.54 18.51 -2.85
CA ARG A 136 3.43 17.06 -2.71
C ARG A 136 3.27 16.62 -1.25
N ARG A 137 3.65 17.45 -0.29
CA ARG A 137 3.54 17.16 1.16
C ARG A 137 2.10 17.13 1.67
N ILE A 138 1.22 17.83 0.97
CA ILE A 138 -0.22 17.89 1.28
C ILE A 138 -0.93 16.58 0.91
N LEU A 139 -0.37 15.80 -0.02
CA LEU A 139 -0.97 14.54 -0.46
C LEU A 139 -1.00 13.49 0.67
N PRO A 140 -2.12 12.76 0.84
CA PRO A 140 -2.26 11.74 1.89
C PRO A 140 -1.50 10.43 1.58
N TYR A 141 -0.77 10.38 0.47
CA TYR A 141 0.01 9.23 0.01
C TYR A 141 1.39 9.67 -0.50
N VAL A 142 2.28 8.69 -0.72
CA VAL A 142 3.67 8.94 -1.12
C VAL A 142 3.98 8.38 -2.51
N LYS A 143 5.12 8.79 -3.08
CA LYS A 143 5.60 8.31 -4.40
C LYS A 143 5.57 6.79 -4.56
N ARG A 144 5.86 6.05 -3.48
CA ARG A 144 5.82 4.57 -3.49
C ARG A 144 4.42 4.05 -3.75
N ASP A 145 3.37 4.70 -3.26
CA ASP A 145 1.99 4.27 -3.45
C ASP A 145 1.58 4.44 -4.92
N VAL A 146 1.95 5.57 -5.54
CA VAL A 146 1.76 5.79 -6.99
C VAL A 146 2.54 4.77 -7.82
N SER A 147 3.79 4.48 -7.43
CA SER A 147 4.59 3.45 -8.10
C SER A 147 3.94 2.06 -8.00
N ASN A 148 3.43 1.70 -6.83
CA ASN A 148 2.75 0.44 -6.60
C ASN A 148 1.46 0.35 -7.42
N PHE A 149 0.65 1.40 -7.46
CA PHE A 149 -0.56 1.46 -8.27
C PHE A 149 -0.24 1.29 -9.77
N ARG A 150 0.77 1.98 -10.28
CA ARG A 150 1.22 1.82 -11.67
C ARG A 150 1.76 0.43 -11.97
N SER A 151 2.44 -0.21 -11.01
CA SER A 151 2.85 -1.61 -11.18
C SER A 151 1.64 -2.54 -11.31
N LYS A 152 0.54 -2.30 -10.58
CA LYS A 152 -0.71 -3.04 -10.75
C LYS A 152 -1.35 -2.82 -12.12
N LEU A 153 -1.34 -1.57 -12.62
CA LEU A 153 -1.82 -1.25 -13.97
C LEU A 153 -1.07 -2.08 -15.04
N ARG A 154 0.26 -2.14 -14.95
CA ARG A 154 1.07 -2.97 -15.86
C ARG A 154 0.79 -4.47 -15.73
N GLN A 155 0.59 -4.97 -14.51
CA GLN A 155 0.23 -6.38 -14.31
C GLN A 155 -1.11 -6.73 -14.95
N ASN A 156 -2.10 -5.84 -14.86
CA ASN A 156 -3.39 -6.05 -15.54
C ASN A 156 -3.25 -6.10 -17.07
N LEU A 157 -2.33 -5.32 -17.66
CA LEU A 157 -2.02 -5.39 -19.09
C LEU A 157 -1.33 -6.71 -19.47
N ASN A 158 -0.40 -7.20 -18.65
CA ASN A 158 0.29 -8.47 -18.91
C ASN A 158 -0.66 -9.68 -18.88
N LEU A 159 -1.76 -9.61 -18.13
CA LEU A 159 -2.80 -10.66 -18.15
C LEU A 159 -3.62 -10.68 -19.46
N ARG A 160 -3.47 -9.66 -20.31
CA ARG A 160 -4.07 -9.57 -21.66
C ARG A 160 -3.09 -9.87 -22.78
N ASP A 161 -1.90 -10.38 -22.51
CA ASP A 161 -0.89 -10.64 -23.54
C ASP A 161 -1.39 -11.61 -24.63
N MET A 162 -2.16 -12.64 -24.22
CA MET A 162 -2.84 -13.56 -25.14
C MET A 162 -3.96 -12.88 -25.96
N ASP A 163 -4.70 -11.96 -25.36
CA ASP A 163 -5.76 -11.20 -26.02
C ASP A 163 -5.17 -10.24 -27.08
N PHE A 164 -4.06 -9.56 -26.76
CA PHE A 164 -3.34 -8.72 -27.71
C PHE A 164 -2.71 -9.51 -28.87
N THR A 165 -2.17 -10.70 -28.60
CA THR A 165 -1.63 -11.57 -29.67
C THR A 165 -2.73 -12.07 -30.59
N VAL A 166 -3.88 -12.50 -30.06
CA VAL A 166 -5.04 -12.89 -30.88
C VAL A 166 -5.52 -11.71 -31.74
N GLN A 167 -5.74 -10.52 -31.16
CA GLN A 167 -6.13 -9.32 -31.92
C GLN A 167 -5.13 -8.93 -33.01
N TYR A 168 -3.84 -9.18 -32.81
CA TYR A 168 -2.82 -8.94 -33.82
C TYR A 168 -2.96 -9.89 -35.02
N PHE A 169 -3.28 -11.17 -34.78
CA PHE A 169 -3.50 -12.15 -35.84
C PHE A 169 -4.86 -11.97 -36.54
N GLU A 170 -5.89 -11.50 -35.85
CA GLU A 170 -7.21 -11.19 -36.42
C GLU A 170 -7.22 -9.93 -37.31
N ARG A 171 -6.22 -9.05 -37.17
CA ARG A 171 -6.05 -7.88 -38.05
C ARG A 171 -5.33 -8.18 -39.37
N ARG A 172 -5.00 -9.45 -39.63
CA ARG A 172 -4.34 -9.93 -40.85
C ARG A 172 -5.31 -10.74 -41.70
#